data_AF-X8E035-F1
#
_entry.id   AF-X8E035-F1
#
_cell.length_a   1.000
_cell.length_b   1.000
_cell.length_c   1.000
_cell.angle_alpha   90.00
_cell.angle_beta   90.00
_cell.angle_gamma   90.00
#
_symmetry.space_group_name_H-M   'P 1'
#
loop_
_entity.id
_entity.type
_entity.pdbx_description
1 polymer ?
#
loop_
_entity_poly.entity_id
_entity_poly.type
_entity_poly.pdbx_seq_one_letter_code
_entity_poly.pdbx_strand_id
1 'polypeptide(L)'
;MLAGPWREKIAAATMLGQSKTAYQAEIDAPCELIDFWRFNVAFARQILAQQPLSAPGEWNRMDYRPLEGFVYAITPFNFSSIAGNLPTAPALMGNTVVWKPSITQTLAAYLTMQLLEAAGLPPGVINLVTGDGYAVSDVALTDPRLAGIHFTGSTATFQHLWREVGANIERYNSYPRLVGETGARTSFLRTRRRNRTCCAPR
;
A
#
# COMPACT_ATOMS: atom_id res chain seq x y z
N MET A 1 -12.87 7.04 12.13
CA MET A 1 -12.07 6.52 13.25
C MET A 1 -10.65 7.09 13.25
N LEU A 2 -9.85 6.89 12.20
CA LEU A 2 -8.48 7.47 12.11
C LEU A 2 -8.44 9.01 12.15
N ALA A 3 -9.42 9.68 11.56
CA ALA A 3 -9.52 11.15 11.61
C ALA A 3 -9.96 11.71 12.98
N GLY A 4 -10.21 10.86 13.97
CA GLY A 4 -10.69 11.26 15.29
C GLY A 4 -10.00 10.44 16.39
N PRO A 5 -10.70 9.53 17.08
CA PRO A 5 -10.20 8.91 18.33
C PRO A 5 -8.90 8.09 18.20
N TRP A 6 -8.49 7.73 16.98
CA TRP A 6 -7.25 6.98 16.75
C TRP A 6 -6.09 7.83 16.24
N ARG A 7 -6.33 9.12 15.94
CA ARG A 7 -5.38 9.99 15.23
C ARG A 7 -4.04 10.08 15.95
N GLU A 8 -4.06 10.53 17.19
CA GLU A 8 -2.86 10.74 17.99
C GLU A 8 -2.20 9.42 18.37
N LYS A 9 -2.99 8.34 18.54
CA LYS A 9 -2.47 7.01 18.86
C LYS A 9 -1.60 6.46 17.71
N ILE A 10 -2.08 6.58 16.47
CA ILE A 10 -1.36 6.13 15.28
C ILE A 10 -0.17 7.06 14.96
N ALA A 11 -0.35 8.38 15.12
CA ALA A 11 0.73 9.35 14.97
C ALA A 11 1.87 9.07 15.98
N ALA A 12 1.55 8.90 17.27
CA ALA A 12 2.54 8.63 18.31
C ALA A 12 3.27 7.30 18.08
N ALA A 13 2.55 6.25 17.67
CA ALA A 13 3.18 4.97 17.31
C ALA A 13 4.18 5.10 16.16
N THR A 14 3.83 5.92 15.16
CA THR A 14 4.71 6.23 14.01
C THR A 14 5.93 7.04 14.46
N MET A 15 5.75 8.03 15.35
CA MET A 15 6.86 8.79 15.93
C MET A 15 7.85 7.87 16.66
N LEU A 16 7.33 7.00 17.53
CA LEU A 16 8.16 6.13 18.38
C LEU A 16 8.83 5.00 17.58
N GLY A 17 8.10 4.32 16.71
CA GLY A 17 8.63 3.19 15.94
C GLY A 17 9.56 3.59 14.80
N GLN A 18 9.26 4.71 14.14
CA GLN A 18 9.96 5.12 12.92
C GLN A 18 10.78 6.41 13.10
N SER A 19 10.92 6.88 14.35
CA SER A 19 11.68 8.08 14.70
C SER A 19 11.25 9.34 13.93
N LYS A 20 9.95 9.49 13.69
CA LYS A 20 9.40 10.68 13.03
C LYS A 20 9.16 11.81 14.03
N THR A 21 9.39 13.03 13.59
CA THR A 21 8.87 14.22 14.30
C THR A 21 7.35 14.22 14.28
N ALA A 22 6.71 14.97 15.20
CA ALA A 22 5.25 15.07 15.23
C ALA A 22 4.65 15.52 13.89
N TYR A 23 5.26 16.51 13.24
CA TYR A 23 4.84 16.96 11.91
C TYR A 23 4.96 15.85 10.86
N GLN A 24 6.10 15.16 10.79
CA GLN A 24 6.31 14.08 9.83
C GLN A 24 5.37 12.90 10.05
N ALA A 25 5.04 12.59 11.30
CA ALA A 25 4.08 11.55 11.62
C ALA A 25 2.66 11.98 11.23
N GLU A 26 2.28 13.23 11.50
CA GLU A 26 0.94 13.78 11.21
C GLU A 26 0.61 13.83 9.72
N ILE A 27 1.57 14.22 8.89
CA ILE A 27 1.34 14.27 7.43
C ILE A 27 1.29 12.87 6.80
N ASP A 28 1.98 11.89 7.40
CA ASP A 28 2.04 10.50 6.93
C ASP A 28 0.89 9.65 7.50
N ALA A 29 0.99 9.27 8.77
CA ALA A 29 0.18 8.18 9.31
C ALA A 29 -1.31 8.55 9.46
N PRO A 30 -1.67 9.79 9.83
CA PRO A 30 -3.04 10.28 9.73
C PRO A 30 -3.39 10.83 8.35
N CYS A 31 -2.83 11.96 7.93
CA CYS A 31 -3.35 12.72 6.79
C CYS A 31 -3.32 11.91 5.50
N GLU A 32 -2.14 11.42 5.10
CA GLU A 32 -1.98 10.67 3.86
C GLU A 32 -2.74 9.33 3.90
N LEU A 33 -2.76 8.61 5.02
CA LEU A 33 -3.53 7.36 5.13
C LEU A 33 -5.05 7.58 5.07
N ILE A 34 -5.55 8.63 5.72
CA ILE A 34 -6.96 9.02 5.64
C ILE A 34 -7.32 9.35 4.19
N ASP A 35 -6.45 10.09 3.50
CA ASP A 35 -6.66 10.46 2.11
C ASP A 35 -6.62 9.23 1.22
N PHE A 36 -5.65 8.32 1.36
CA PHE A 36 -5.65 7.04 0.64
C PHE A 36 -6.99 6.32 0.75
N TRP A 37 -7.51 6.13 1.97
CA TRP A 37 -8.78 5.42 2.14
C TRP A 37 -9.97 6.16 1.55
N ARG A 38 -10.08 7.47 1.75
CA ARG A 38 -11.20 8.26 1.19
C ARG A 38 -11.16 8.32 -0.32
N PHE A 39 -10.00 8.62 -0.89
CA PHE A 39 -9.84 8.75 -2.32
C PHE A 39 -9.89 7.39 -3.02
N ASN A 40 -9.33 6.31 -2.46
CA ASN A 40 -9.45 4.98 -3.06
C ASN A 40 -10.91 4.50 -3.13
N VAL A 41 -11.74 4.80 -2.11
CA VAL A 41 -13.18 4.50 -2.18
C VAL A 41 -13.85 5.28 -3.31
N ALA A 42 -13.52 6.57 -3.47
CA ALA A 42 -14.01 7.37 -4.58
C ALA A 42 -13.57 6.82 -5.94
N PHE A 43 -12.29 6.44 -6.08
CA PHE A 43 -11.73 5.86 -7.30
C PHE A 43 -12.33 4.50 -7.63
N ALA A 44 -12.50 3.61 -6.64
CA ALA A 44 -13.15 2.32 -6.82
C ALA A 44 -14.59 2.51 -7.35
N ARG A 45 -15.35 3.45 -6.75
CA ARG A 45 -16.70 3.77 -7.22
C ARG A 45 -16.71 4.35 -8.62
N GLN A 46 -15.72 5.18 -8.97
CA GLN A 46 -15.59 5.75 -10.31
C GLN A 46 -15.26 4.68 -11.35
N ILE A 47 -14.39 3.71 -11.02
CA ILE A 47 -14.06 2.56 -11.87
C ILE A 47 -15.32 1.73 -12.15
N LEU A 48 -16.08 1.37 -11.10
CA LEU A 48 -17.32 0.60 -11.25
C LEU A 48 -18.38 1.30 -12.13
N ALA A 49 -18.32 2.63 -12.23
CA ALA A 49 -19.23 3.41 -13.09
C ALA A 49 -18.88 3.33 -14.59
N GLN A 50 -17.66 2.91 -14.93
CA GLN A 50 -17.24 2.78 -16.32
C GLN A 50 -17.94 1.57 -16.94
N GLN A 51 -18.80 1.81 -17.93
CA GLN A 51 -19.61 0.78 -18.57
C GLN A 51 -19.55 0.94 -20.11
N PRO A 52 -19.65 -0.17 -20.87
CA PRO A 52 -19.62 -0.13 -22.32
C PRO A 52 -20.91 0.47 -22.91
N LEU A 53 -20.81 0.96 -24.15
CA LEU A 53 -21.99 1.31 -24.93
C LEU A 53 -22.81 0.04 -25.25
N SER A 54 -24.13 0.20 -25.27
CA SER A 54 -25.06 -0.84 -25.72
C SER A 54 -25.70 -0.41 -27.04
N ALA A 55 -25.59 -1.24 -28.08
CA ALA A 55 -26.27 -1.00 -29.35
C ALA A 55 -27.78 -1.31 -29.23
N PRO A 56 -28.63 -0.83 -30.15
CA PRO A 56 -30.05 -1.16 -30.15
C PRO A 56 -30.27 -2.69 -30.18
N GLY A 57 -31.04 -3.21 -29.22
CA GLY A 57 -31.31 -4.65 -29.08
C GLY A 57 -30.32 -5.42 -28.20
N GLU A 58 -29.27 -4.77 -27.70
CA GLU A 58 -28.27 -5.37 -26.81
C GLU A 58 -28.25 -4.67 -25.44
N TRP A 59 -27.74 -5.35 -24.42
CA TRP A 59 -27.40 -4.73 -23.14
C TRP A 59 -26.05 -5.24 -22.65
N ASN A 60 -25.01 -4.44 -22.87
CA ASN A 60 -23.66 -4.72 -22.44
C ASN A 60 -23.43 -4.20 -21.00
N ARG A 61 -22.75 -5.00 -20.18
CA ARG A 61 -22.32 -4.62 -18.83
C ARG A 61 -20.91 -5.13 -18.56
N MET A 62 -20.15 -4.37 -17.79
CA MET A 62 -18.83 -4.77 -17.30
C MET A 62 -18.88 -5.07 -15.81
N ASP A 63 -18.38 -6.25 -15.43
CA ASP A 63 -18.20 -6.66 -14.05
C ASP A 63 -16.71 -6.65 -13.67
N TYR A 64 -16.38 -5.89 -12.63
CA TYR A 64 -15.02 -5.71 -12.14
C TYR A 64 -14.71 -6.74 -11.05
N ARG A 65 -14.38 -7.95 -11.49
CA ARG A 65 -14.08 -9.08 -10.60
C ARG A 65 -12.79 -8.85 -9.79
N PRO A 66 -12.73 -9.33 -8.53
CA PRO A 66 -11.46 -9.43 -7.80
C PRO A 66 -10.53 -10.45 -8.46
N LEU A 67 -9.27 -10.50 -8.02
CA LEU A 67 -8.35 -11.54 -8.44
C LEU A 67 -8.69 -12.86 -7.75
N GLU A 68 -8.47 -13.97 -8.45
CA GLU A 68 -8.57 -15.30 -7.87
C GLU A 68 -7.27 -15.65 -7.15
N GLY A 69 -7.36 -15.94 -5.85
CA GLY A 69 -6.21 -16.20 -4.99
C GLY A 69 -6.03 -15.12 -3.92
N PHE A 70 -4.78 -14.87 -3.51
CA PHE A 70 -4.45 -13.87 -2.50
C PHE A 70 -3.40 -12.87 -3.00
N VAL A 71 -3.40 -11.67 -2.42
CA VAL A 71 -2.38 -10.65 -2.64
C VAL A 71 -1.37 -10.67 -1.49
N TYR A 72 -0.09 -10.62 -1.81
CA TYR A 72 0.98 -10.48 -0.84
C TYR A 72 1.46 -9.03 -0.77
N ALA A 73 1.17 -8.33 0.33
CA ALA A 73 1.56 -6.95 0.54
C ALA A 73 2.83 -6.87 1.40
N ILE A 74 3.90 -6.28 0.86
CA ILE A 74 5.19 -6.09 1.54
C ILE A 74 5.45 -4.59 1.66
N THR A 75 5.46 -4.07 2.88
CA THR A 75 5.47 -2.62 3.12
C THR A 75 6.79 -2.12 3.72
N PRO A 76 7.23 -0.90 3.36
CA PRO A 76 8.50 -0.34 3.79
C PRO A 76 8.41 0.22 5.21
N PHE A 77 9.54 0.69 5.75
CA PHE A 77 9.58 1.31 7.08
C PHE A 77 9.23 2.80 7.10
N ASN A 78 9.36 3.49 5.97
CA ASN A 78 9.47 4.95 5.92
C ASN A 78 8.11 5.67 5.95
N PHE A 79 7.00 5.01 5.59
CA PHE A 79 5.66 5.60 5.61
C PHE A 79 4.63 4.62 6.17
N SER A 80 3.93 5.05 7.22
CA SER A 80 2.80 4.30 7.79
C SER A 80 1.57 4.35 6.88
N SER A 81 1.42 5.43 6.10
CA SER A 81 0.38 5.56 5.07
C SER A 81 0.51 4.47 4.00
N ILE A 82 1.72 4.28 3.44
CA ILE A 82 2.02 3.23 2.47
C ILE A 82 1.77 1.87 3.13
N ALA A 83 2.23 1.69 4.37
CA ALA A 83 2.04 0.43 5.09
C ALA A 83 0.56 0.05 5.26
N GLY A 84 -0.32 1.02 5.50
CA GLY A 84 -1.77 0.78 5.54
C GLY A 84 -2.41 0.65 4.15
N ASN A 85 -1.93 1.41 3.15
CA ASN A 85 -2.54 1.46 1.81
C ASN A 85 -2.28 0.21 0.98
N LEU A 86 -1.04 -0.32 0.97
CA LEU A 86 -0.73 -1.48 0.13
C LEU A 86 -1.62 -2.71 0.39
N PRO A 87 -1.95 -3.06 1.65
CA PRO A 87 -2.89 -4.15 1.90
C PRO A 87 -4.36 -3.73 1.77
N THR A 88 -4.73 -2.47 2.07
CA THR A 88 -6.15 -2.07 2.07
C THR A 88 -6.68 -1.74 0.67
N ALA A 89 -5.84 -1.27 -0.26
CA ALA A 89 -6.24 -1.00 -1.63
C ALA A 89 -6.74 -2.25 -2.40
N PRO A 90 -6.02 -3.39 -2.43
CA PRO A 90 -6.55 -4.62 -3.02
C PRO A 90 -7.72 -5.18 -2.22
N ALA A 91 -7.73 -5.05 -0.88
CA ALA A 91 -8.86 -5.50 -0.07
C ALA A 91 -10.17 -4.77 -0.42
N LEU A 92 -10.10 -3.46 -0.66
CA LEU A 92 -11.24 -2.65 -1.13
C LEU A 92 -11.83 -3.18 -2.44
N MET A 93 -10.98 -3.71 -3.33
CA MET A 93 -11.40 -4.29 -4.61
C MET A 93 -11.82 -5.76 -4.50
N GLY A 94 -12.05 -6.26 -3.28
CA GLY A 94 -12.57 -7.61 -3.03
C GLY A 94 -11.53 -8.73 -2.89
N ASN A 95 -10.24 -8.38 -2.77
CA ASN A 95 -9.18 -9.38 -2.59
C ASN A 95 -8.94 -9.67 -1.10
N THR A 96 -8.33 -10.82 -0.80
CA THR A 96 -7.75 -11.10 0.53
C THR A 96 -6.23 -10.93 0.49
N VAL A 97 -5.63 -10.60 1.63
CA VAL A 97 -4.25 -10.13 1.70
C VAL A 97 -3.48 -10.78 2.83
N VAL A 98 -2.24 -11.19 2.53
CA VAL A 98 -1.21 -11.43 3.53
C VAL A 98 -0.32 -10.18 3.59
N TRP A 99 -0.26 -9.53 4.74
CA TRP A 99 0.47 -8.28 4.93
C TRP A 99 1.70 -8.50 5.81
N LYS A 100 2.88 -8.27 5.23
CA LYS A 100 4.17 -8.34 5.93
C LYS A 100 4.77 -6.92 6.05
N PRO A 101 4.69 -6.28 7.23
CA PRO A 101 5.26 -4.95 7.44
C PRO A 101 6.76 -4.99 7.73
N SER A 102 7.46 -3.89 7.49
CA SER A 102 8.84 -3.74 7.98
C SER A 102 8.91 -3.87 9.51
N ILE A 103 9.98 -4.48 10.02
CA ILE A 103 10.18 -4.73 11.46
C ILE A 103 10.08 -3.42 12.25
N THR A 104 10.78 -2.38 11.80
CA THR A 104 10.82 -1.07 12.49
C THR A 104 9.51 -0.30 12.40
N GLN A 105 8.56 -0.72 11.55
CA GLN A 105 7.24 -0.10 11.43
C GLN A 105 6.13 -0.94 12.11
N THR A 106 6.47 -2.11 12.64
CA THR A 106 5.50 -3.11 13.12
C THR A 106 4.57 -2.59 14.23
N LEU A 107 5.04 -1.67 15.09
CA LEU A 107 4.18 -1.05 16.11
C LEU A 107 2.99 -0.30 15.49
N ALA A 108 3.26 0.57 14.52
CA ALA A 108 2.24 1.32 13.82
C ALA A 108 1.37 0.40 12.94
N ALA A 109 1.97 -0.60 12.27
CA ALA A 109 1.21 -1.60 11.50
C ALA A 109 0.19 -2.36 12.35
N TYR A 110 0.60 -2.84 13.53
CA TYR A 110 -0.26 -3.60 14.41
C TYR A 110 -1.44 -2.76 14.93
N LEU A 111 -1.19 -1.50 15.31
CA LEU A 111 -2.27 -0.59 15.70
C LEU A 111 -3.19 -0.22 14.54
N THR A 112 -2.65 -0.11 13.32
CA THR A 112 -3.47 0.05 12.11
C THR A 112 -4.35 -1.17 11.87
N MET A 113 -3.85 -2.40 12.09
CA MET A 113 -4.67 -3.61 12.00
C MET A 113 -5.82 -3.59 13.01
N GLN A 114 -5.55 -3.25 14.28
CA GLN A 114 -6.61 -3.09 15.30
C GLN A 114 -7.63 -2.00 14.91
N LEU A 115 -7.18 -0.92 14.29
CA LEU A 115 -8.07 0.14 13.79
C LEU A 115 -9.00 -0.40 12.71
N LEU A 116 -8.47 -1.19 11.76
CA LEU A 116 -9.25 -1.81 10.70
C LEU A 116 -10.27 -2.81 11.26
N GLU A 117 -9.87 -3.64 12.23
CA GLU A 117 -10.77 -4.54 12.96
C GLU A 117 -11.88 -3.76 13.66
N ALA A 118 -11.54 -2.69 14.37
CA ALA A 118 -12.51 -1.82 15.04
C ALA A 118 -13.43 -1.08 14.06
N ALA A 119 -13.00 -0.89 12.81
CA ALA A 119 -13.82 -0.35 11.72
C ALA A 119 -14.70 -1.42 11.04
N GLY A 120 -14.60 -2.69 11.45
CA GLY A 120 -15.42 -3.79 10.96
C GLY A 120 -14.80 -4.60 9.83
N LEU A 121 -13.47 -4.56 9.64
CA LEU A 121 -12.79 -5.45 8.69
C LEU A 121 -13.05 -6.92 9.07
N PRO A 122 -13.65 -7.75 8.20
CA PRO A 122 -13.90 -9.14 8.54
C PRO A 122 -12.60 -9.93 8.82
N PRO A 123 -12.60 -10.87 9.77
CA PRO A 123 -11.43 -11.71 10.05
C PRO A 123 -10.93 -12.43 8.79
N GLY A 124 -9.61 -12.43 8.60
CA GLY A 124 -8.97 -13.12 7.48
C GLY A 124 -8.89 -12.34 6.17
N VAL A 125 -9.56 -11.18 6.04
CA VAL A 125 -9.44 -10.34 4.84
C VAL A 125 -8.03 -9.76 4.70
N ILE A 126 -7.45 -9.28 5.81
CA ILE A 126 -6.03 -8.92 5.90
C ILE A 126 -5.42 -9.72 7.04
N ASN A 127 -4.33 -10.42 6.76
CA ASN A 127 -3.60 -11.25 7.72
C ASN A 127 -2.21 -10.64 7.94
N LEU A 128 -1.99 -10.04 9.11
CA LEU A 128 -0.71 -9.43 9.46
C LEU A 128 0.30 -10.50 9.90
N VAL A 129 1.44 -10.61 9.22
CA VAL A 129 2.51 -11.56 9.53
C VAL A 129 3.84 -10.81 9.71
N THR A 130 4.38 -10.83 10.93
CA THR A 130 5.58 -10.06 11.30
C THR A 130 6.87 -10.86 11.11
N GLY A 131 8.02 -10.20 11.20
CA GLY A 131 9.35 -10.81 11.05
C GLY A 131 10.16 -10.20 9.91
N ASP A 132 11.28 -10.83 9.55
CA ASP A 132 12.14 -10.38 8.43
C ASP A 132 11.47 -10.55 7.06
N GLY A 133 10.58 -11.54 6.93
CA GLY A 133 9.82 -11.82 5.72
C GLY A 133 10.37 -12.92 4.85
N TYR A 134 11.50 -13.57 5.21
CA TYR A 134 12.07 -14.64 4.41
C TYR A 134 11.13 -15.84 4.35
N ALA A 135 10.80 -16.42 5.50
CA ALA A 135 9.88 -17.56 5.57
C ALA A 135 8.47 -17.25 5.01
N VAL A 136 8.00 -16.02 5.19
CA VAL A 136 6.71 -15.58 4.62
C VAL A 136 6.76 -15.58 3.10
N SER A 137 7.87 -15.10 2.53
CA SER A 137 8.05 -15.05 1.07
C SER A 137 8.26 -16.45 0.49
N ASP A 138 8.99 -17.34 1.16
CA ASP A 138 9.18 -18.73 0.70
C ASP A 138 7.83 -19.45 0.57
N VAL A 139 6.94 -19.27 1.55
CA VAL A 139 5.59 -19.85 1.51
C VAL A 139 4.73 -19.15 0.47
N ALA A 140 4.68 -17.81 0.47
CA ALA A 140 3.77 -17.05 -0.40
C ALA A 140 4.14 -17.17 -1.89
N LEU A 141 5.43 -17.19 -2.23
CA LEU A 141 5.91 -17.25 -3.61
C LEU A 141 5.78 -18.65 -4.22
N THR A 142 5.68 -19.69 -3.40
CA THR A 142 5.53 -21.08 -3.88
C THR A 142 4.08 -21.56 -3.90
N ASP A 143 3.14 -20.79 -3.33
CA ASP A 143 1.72 -21.14 -3.33
C ASP A 143 1.09 -20.90 -4.73
N PRO A 144 0.44 -21.91 -5.34
CA PRO A 144 -0.25 -21.78 -6.63
C PRO A 144 -1.31 -20.67 -6.69
N ARG A 145 -1.80 -20.20 -5.54
CA ARG A 145 -2.88 -19.20 -5.42
C ARG A 145 -2.34 -17.78 -5.27
N LEU A 146 -1.03 -17.54 -5.40
CA LEU A 146 -0.50 -16.18 -5.41
C LEU A 146 -1.07 -15.41 -6.62
N ALA A 147 -1.91 -14.41 -6.35
CA ALA A 147 -2.56 -13.62 -7.39
C ALA A 147 -1.82 -12.30 -7.70
N GLY A 148 -1.05 -11.80 -6.73
CA GLY A 148 -0.25 -10.61 -6.93
C GLY A 148 0.59 -10.22 -5.73
N ILE A 149 1.55 -9.33 -5.98
CA ILE A 149 2.41 -8.73 -4.97
C ILE A 149 2.22 -7.22 -5.03
N HIS A 150 1.93 -6.61 -3.89
CA HIS A 150 1.89 -5.15 -3.74
C HIS A 150 3.07 -4.72 -2.87
N PHE A 151 4.07 -4.10 -3.49
CA PHE A 151 5.39 -3.90 -2.88
C PHE A 151 5.80 -2.43 -2.89
N THR A 152 6.37 -1.97 -1.78
CA THR A 152 7.24 -0.79 -1.81
C THR A 152 8.51 -1.07 -1.01
N GLY A 153 9.66 -0.74 -1.59
CA GLY A 153 10.94 -1.02 -0.96
C GLY A 153 12.13 -0.84 -1.89
N SER A 154 13.18 -1.64 -1.69
CA SER A 154 14.39 -1.54 -2.50
C SER A 154 14.21 -2.15 -3.89
N THR A 155 14.89 -1.59 -4.89
CA THR A 155 14.92 -2.15 -6.25
C THR A 155 15.47 -3.58 -6.26
N ALA A 156 16.50 -3.87 -5.46
CA ALA A 156 17.09 -5.21 -5.38
C ALA A 156 16.08 -6.26 -4.89
N THR A 157 15.32 -5.92 -3.84
CA THR A 157 14.25 -6.80 -3.33
C THR A 157 13.15 -7.00 -4.38
N PHE A 158 12.71 -5.94 -5.05
CA PHE A 158 11.65 -6.05 -6.06
C PHE A 158 12.10 -6.90 -7.26
N GLN A 159 13.34 -6.73 -7.72
CA GLN A 159 13.94 -7.56 -8.77
C GLN A 159 14.08 -9.02 -8.34
N HIS A 160 14.39 -9.29 -7.07
CA HIS A 160 14.40 -10.65 -6.55
C HIS A 160 13.00 -11.29 -6.60
N LEU A 161 11.97 -10.59 -6.10
CA LEU A 161 10.58 -11.07 -6.16
C LEU A 161 10.13 -11.35 -7.59
N TRP A 162 10.47 -10.46 -8.53
CA TRP A 162 10.20 -10.67 -9.97
C TRP A 162 10.87 -11.93 -10.53
N ARG A 163 12.13 -12.19 -10.17
CA ARG A 163 12.84 -13.40 -10.61
C ARG A 163 12.21 -14.67 -10.04
N GLU A 164 11.85 -14.67 -8.75
CA GLU A 164 11.21 -15.83 -8.12
C GLU A 164 9.85 -16.14 -8.74
N VAL A 165 9.02 -15.12 -9.00
CA VAL A 165 7.74 -15.31 -9.68
C VAL A 165 7.95 -15.83 -11.11
N GLY A 166 8.92 -15.26 -11.84
CA GLY A 166 9.25 -15.73 -13.19
C GLY A 166 9.72 -17.20 -13.22
N ALA A 167 10.52 -17.61 -12.23
CA ALA A 167 10.99 -18.99 -12.10
C ALA A 167 9.87 -19.98 -11.76
N ASN A 168 8.81 -19.54 -11.09
CA ASN A 168 7.69 -20.37 -10.65
C ASN A 168 6.44 -20.23 -11.53
N ILE A 169 6.54 -19.59 -12.69
CA ILE A 169 5.37 -19.14 -13.47
C ILE A 169 4.39 -20.25 -13.84
N GLU A 170 4.89 -21.46 -14.10
CA GLU A 170 4.09 -22.64 -14.47
C GLU A 170 3.25 -23.20 -13.31
N ARG A 171 3.54 -22.79 -12.07
CA ARG A 171 2.87 -23.30 -10.86
C ARG A 171 1.62 -22.53 -10.48
N TYR A 172 1.48 -21.29 -10.94
CA TYR A 172 0.39 -20.42 -10.49
C TYR A 172 -0.90 -20.68 -11.27
N ASN A 173 -2.03 -20.66 -10.57
CA ASN A 173 -3.36 -20.76 -11.16
C ASN A 173 -3.69 -19.55 -12.04
N SER A 174 -3.03 -18.41 -11.81
CA SER A 174 -3.18 -17.17 -12.54
C SER A 174 -1.83 -16.45 -12.59
N TYR A 175 -1.59 -15.63 -13.61
CA TYR A 175 -0.38 -14.84 -13.71
C TYR A 175 -0.30 -13.80 -12.57
N PRO A 176 0.64 -13.91 -11.63
CA PRO A 176 0.70 -12.97 -10.51
C PRO A 176 0.99 -11.55 -10.97
N ARG A 177 0.24 -10.58 -10.47
CA ARG A 177 0.45 -9.15 -10.79
C ARG A 177 1.45 -8.54 -9.81
N LEU A 178 2.61 -8.11 -10.30
CA LEU A 178 3.62 -7.43 -9.47
C LEU A 178 3.48 -5.92 -9.64
N VAL A 179 2.93 -5.27 -8.62
CA VAL A 179 2.72 -3.82 -8.57
C VAL A 179 3.58 -3.26 -7.46
N GLY A 180 4.39 -2.26 -7.76
CA GLY A 180 5.20 -1.65 -6.72
C GLY A 180 5.99 -0.43 -7.11
N GLU A 181 6.52 0.22 -6.09
CA GLU A 181 7.40 1.37 -6.19
C GLU A 181 8.76 1.05 -5.56
N THR A 182 9.82 1.56 -6.18
CA THR A 182 11.18 1.46 -5.63
C THR A 182 11.77 2.86 -5.49
N GLY A 183 12.53 3.08 -4.42
CA GLY A 183 13.08 4.40 -4.12
C GLY A 183 14.00 4.94 -5.24
N ALA A 184 13.89 6.24 -5.50
CA ALA A 184 14.75 6.98 -6.43
C ALA A 184 15.39 8.19 -5.71
N ARG A 185 16.46 8.76 -6.27
CA ARG A 185 17.04 10.02 -5.78
C ARG A 185 16.47 11.19 -6.57
N THR A 186 15.98 12.20 -5.88
CA THR A 186 15.49 13.45 -6.48
C THR A 186 16.58 14.52 -6.48
N SER A 187 16.82 15.17 -7.62
CA SER A 187 17.75 16.30 -7.76
C SER A 187 17.01 17.64 -7.83
N PHE A 188 17.54 18.67 -7.17
CA PHE A 188 17.02 20.04 -7.29
C PHE A 188 17.89 20.86 -8.26
N LEU A 189 17.29 21.37 -9.34
CA LEU A 189 17.96 22.26 -10.29
C LEU A 189 17.63 23.72 -9.93
N ARG A 190 18.66 24.50 -9.57
CA ARG A 190 18.52 25.93 -9.30
C ARG A 190 18.97 26.76 -10.50
N THR A 191 18.06 27.51 -11.12
CA THR A 191 18.40 28.49 -12.16
C THR A 191 18.87 29.83 -11.54
N ARG A 192 19.70 30.58 -12.26
CA ARG A 192 20.37 31.83 -11.79
C ARG A 192 19.43 32.99 -11.41
N ARG A 193 18.11 32.89 -11.61
CA ARG A 193 17.14 34.01 -11.54
C ARG A 193 16.49 34.29 -10.17
N ARG A 194 16.93 33.69 -9.05
CA ARG A 194 16.43 34.09 -7.72
C ARG A 194 17.23 35.30 -7.18
N ASN A 195 16.57 36.47 -7.27
CA ASN A 195 16.95 37.84 -6.94
C ASN A 195 18.06 38.11 -5.89
N ARG A 196 18.96 39.02 -6.28
CA ARG A 196 19.91 39.79 -5.45
C ARG A 196 19.23 40.90 -4.61
N THR A 197 18.02 40.71 -4.07
CA THR A 197 17.32 41.78 -3.31
C THR A 197 17.01 41.39 -1.86
N CYS A 198 18.04 40.98 -1.10
CA CYS A 198 17.89 40.81 0.35
C CYS A 198 19.03 41.39 1.19
N CYS A 199 19.97 42.13 0.59
CA CYS A 199 20.93 42.94 1.33
C CYS A 199 20.84 44.39 0.82
N ALA A 200 19.92 45.17 1.37
CA ALA A 200 20.06 46.62 1.35
C ALA A 200 21.05 46.99 2.47
N PRO A 201 22.13 47.75 2.19
CA PRO A 201 23.03 48.22 3.23
C PRO A 201 22.29 49.25 4.10
N ARG A 202 22.45 49.14 5.42
CA ARG A 202 22.37 50.29 6.33
C ARG A 202 23.75 50.89 6.47
#